data_AF-A0A091GGS1-F1
#
_entry.id   AF-A0A091GGS1-F1
#
_cell.length_a   1.000
_cell.length_b   1.000
_cell.length_c   1.000
_cell.angle_alpha   90.00
_cell.angle_beta   90.00
_cell.angle_gamma   90.00
#
_symmetry.space_group_name_H-M   'P 1'
#
loop_
_entity.id
_entity.type
_entity.pdbx_description
1 polymer ?
#
loop_
_entity_poly.entity_id
_entity_poly.type
_entity_poly.pdbx_seq_one_letter_code
_entity_poly.pdbx_strand_id
1 'polypeptide(L)'
;QRNRKMGMGRKKFNMDPKKGIQFLVENELLRPTAEDIARFLYKGEGLNKTAIGDYLGERRFGGVIWSLGVNLGHFWGELGQFWGQFLWSFRLPGEAQKIDRMMEAFAQRYCLCNP
;
A
#
# COMPACT_ATOMS: atom_id res chain seq x y z
N GLN A 1 12.18 -23.38 2.34
CA GLN A 1 10.92 -23.26 3.12
C GLN A 1 10.35 -21.83 3.15
N ARG A 2 11.17 -20.78 3.35
CA ARG A 2 10.73 -19.36 3.39
C ARG A 2 9.93 -18.90 2.16
N ASN A 3 10.40 -19.18 0.94
CA ASN A 3 9.67 -18.82 -0.30
C ASN A 3 8.28 -19.47 -0.40
N ARG A 4 8.13 -20.70 0.11
CA ARG A 4 6.83 -21.39 0.14
C ARG A 4 5.85 -20.70 1.10
N LYS A 5 6.32 -20.28 2.27
CA LYS A 5 5.51 -19.50 3.22
C LYS A 5 5.17 -18.10 2.67
N MET A 6 6.09 -17.44 1.97
CA MET A 6 5.81 -16.18 1.26
C MET A 6 4.70 -16.34 0.22
N GLY A 7 4.76 -17.39 -0.60
CA GLY A 7 3.70 -17.69 -1.57
C GLY A 7 2.33 -17.93 -0.91
N MET A 8 2.30 -18.61 0.25
CA MET A 8 1.07 -18.79 1.02
C MET A 8 0.55 -17.47 1.61
N GLY A 9 1.44 -16.62 2.12
CA GLY A 9 1.09 -15.30 2.64
C GLY A 9 0.49 -14.39 1.57
N ARG A 10 1.06 -14.37 0.36
CA ARG A 10 0.51 -13.65 -0.81
C ARG A 10 -0.88 -14.16 -1.19
N LYS A 11 -1.08 -15.48 -1.24
CA LYS A 11 -2.41 -16.07 -1.49
C LYS A 11 -3.43 -15.68 -0.41
N LYS A 12 -3.04 -15.73 0.86
CA LYS A 12 -3.89 -15.28 1.98
C LYS A 12 -4.22 -13.80 1.87
N PHE A 13 -3.25 -12.95 1.53
CA PHE A 13 -3.47 -11.52 1.31
C PHE A 13 -4.51 -11.26 0.20
N ASN A 14 -4.44 -12.00 -0.91
CA ASN A 14 -5.38 -11.85 -2.01
C ASN A 14 -6.81 -12.27 -1.65
N MET A 15 -6.99 -13.11 -0.62
CA MET A 15 -8.31 -13.52 -0.11
C MET A 15 -8.79 -12.58 1.00
N ASP A 16 -7.91 -12.22 1.92
CA ASP A 16 -8.15 -11.39 3.09
C ASP A 16 -6.85 -10.62 3.41
N PRO A 17 -6.76 -9.33 3.01
CA PRO A 17 -5.53 -8.57 3.10
C PRO A 17 -4.98 -8.48 4.53
N LYS A 18 -5.87 -8.30 5.52
CA LYS A 18 -5.52 -8.25 6.93
C LYS A 18 -4.89 -9.56 7.41
N LYS A 19 -5.56 -10.68 7.16
CA LYS A 19 -5.04 -12.00 7.56
C LYS A 19 -3.76 -12.36 6.82
N GLY A 20 -3.61 -11.91 5.57
CA GLY A 20 -2.39 -12.07 4.80
C GLY A 20 -1.19 -11.37 5.44
N ILE A 21 -1.34 -10.09 5.79
CA ILE A 21 -0.29 -9.34 6.49
C ILE A 21 -0.01 -9.95 7.86
N GLN A 22 -1.05 -10.29 8.64
CA GLN A 22 -0.88 -10.94 9.94
C GLN A 22 -0.08 -12.23 9.83
N PHE A 23 -0.42 -13.11 8.89
CA PHE A 23 0.32 -14.35 8.66
C PHE A 23 1.78 -14.11 8.30
N LEU A 24 2.06 -13.09 7.47
CA LEU A 24 3.43 -12.73 7.09
C LEU A 24 4.22 -12.19 8.30
N VAL A 25 3.58 -11.42 9.18
CA VAL A 25 4.18 -10.90 10.41
C VAL A 25 4.47 -12.02 11.41
N GLU A 26 3.50 -12.88 11.67
CA GLU A 26 3.63 -14.01 12.61
C GLU A 26 4.69 -15.04 12.18
N ASN A 27 4.96 -15.14 10.87
CA ASN A 27 6.00 -16.01 10.34
C ASN A 27 7.35 -15.28 10.13
N GLU A 28 7.49 -14.06 10.65
CA GLU A 28 8.71 -13.23 10.56
C GLU A 28 9.14 -12.97 9.10
N LEU A 29 8.17 -13.00 8.18
CA LEU A 29 8.37 -12.75 6.76
C LEU A 29 8.22 -11.27 6.40
N LEU A 30 7.47 -10.54 7.21
CA LEU A 30 7.21 -9.12 7.06
C LEU A 30 7.25 -8.46 8.44
N ARG A 31 7.87 -7.28 8.55
CA ARG A 31 7.83 -6.52 9.80
C ARG A 31 6.50 -5.77 9.90
N PRO A 32 5.90 -5.65 11.10
CA PRO A 32 4.64 -4.93 11.30
C PRO A 32 4.86 -3.40 11.31
N THR A 33 5.77 -2.89 10.49
CA THR A 33 6.04 -1.45 10.33
C THR A 33 5.33 -0.95 9.08
N ALA A 34 4.86 0.29 9.12
CA ALA A 34 4.17 0.88 7.97
C ALA A 34 5.04 0.88 6.71
N GLU A 35 6.36 1.08 6.89
CA GLU A 35 7.35 1.12 5.82
C GLU A 35 7.59 -0.24 5.15
N ASP A 36 7.72 -1.33 5.93
CA ASP A 36 7.93 -2.65 5.36
C ASP A 36 6.66 -3.18 4.68
N ILE A 37 5.49 -2.91 5.28
CA ILE A 37 4.19 -3.24 4.67
C ILE A 37 4.02 -2.46 3.36
N ALA A 38 4.32 -1.16 3.34
CA ALA A 38 4.28 -0.32 2.15
C ALA A 38 5.18 -0.88 1.04
N ARG A 39 6.43 -1.24 1.37
CA ARG A 39 7.39 -1.83 0.44
C ARG A 39 6.93 -3.18 -0.12
N PHE A 40 6.27 -4.00 0.71
CA PHE A 40 5.67 -5.27 0.29
C PHE A 40 4.52 -5.06 -0.70
N LEU A 41 3.61 -4.14 -0.39
CA LEU A 41 2.49 -3.79 -1.27
C LEU A 41 2.98 -3.18 -2.58
N TYR A 42 4.00 -2.31 -2.51
CA TYR A 42 4.61 -1.66 -3.67
C TYR A 42 5.26 -2.65 -4.63
N LYS A 43 6.01 -3.63 -4.11
CA LYS A 43 6.61 -4.69 -4.94
C LYS A 43 5.56 -5.45 -5.73
N GLY A 44 4.33 -5.58 -5.21
CA GLY A 44 3.16 -6.09 -5.93
C GLY A 44 3.27 -7.53 -6.45
N GLU A 45 4.36 -8.25 -6.15
CA GLU A 45 4.68 -9.52 -6.79
C GLU A 45 3.72 -10.62 -6.33
N GLY A 46 2.78 -11.01 -7.19
CA GLY A 46 1.74 -12.00 -6.87
C GLY A 46 0.61 -11.47 -5.98
N LEU A 47 0.49 -10.15 -5.83
CA LEU A 47 -0.60 -9.51 -5.09
C LEU A 47 -1.70 -9.00 -6.03
N ASN A 48 -2.95 -9.13 -5.60
CA ASN A 48 -4.09 -8.60 -6.33
C ASN A 48 -4.20 -7.09 -6.08
N LYS A 49 -4.15 -6.29 -7.15
CA LYS A 49 -4.28 -4.82 -7.08
C LYS A 49 -5.56 -4.34 -6.39
N THR A 50 -6.65 -5.11 -6.48
CA THR A 50 -7.90 -4.82 -5.77
C THR A 50 -7.76 -5.04 -4.26
N ALA A 51 -7.09 -6.13 -3.86
CA ALA A 51 -6.82 -6.44 -2.46
C ALA A 51 -5.88 -5.39 -1.82
N ILE A 52 -4.90 -4.89 -2.58
CA ILE A 52 -4.04 -3.78 -2.17
C ILE A 52 -4.87 -2.52 -1.93
N GLY A 53 -5.72 -2.14 -2.88
CA GLY A 53 -6.58 -0.96 -2.75
C GLY A 53 -7.56 -1.04 -1.58
N ASP A 54 -8.15 -2.22 -1.35
CA ASP A 54 -9.05 -2.45 -0.22
C ASP A 54 -8.33 -2.30 1.12
N TYR A 55 -7.13 -2.88 1.25
CA TYR A 55 -6.29 -2.75 2.44
C TYR A 55 -5.89 -1.30 2.70
N LEU A 56 -5.40 -0.60 1.68
CA LEU A 56 -4.98 0.81 1.81
C LEU A 56 -6.17 1.72 2.15
N GLY A 57 -7.38 1.39 1.71
CA GLY A 57 -8.59 2.20 1.98
C GLY A 57 -9.09 2.16 3.43
N GLU A 58 -8.59 1.24 4.27
CA GLU A 58 -9.03 1.20 5.66
C GLU A 58 -8.40 2.29 6.53
N ARG A 59 -9.16 2.77 7.53
CA ARG A 59 -8.80 3.92 8.40
C ARG A 59 -7.42 3.84 9.07
N ARG A 60 -6.88 2.63 9.28
CA ARG A 60 -5.63 2.42 10.03
C ARG A 60 -4.36 2.43 9.17
N PHE A 61 -4.47 2.49 7.85
CA PHE A 61 -3.31 2.33 6.96
C PHE A 61 -2.86 3.62 6.26
N GLY A 62 -3.30 4.79 6.73
CA GLY A 62 -2.78 6.08 6.27
C GLY A 62 -1.25 6.19 6.37
N GLY A 63 -0.66 5.62 7.44
CA GLY A 63 0.81 5.54 7.57
C GLY A 63 1.48 4.64 6.52
N VAL A 64 0.79 3.59 6.04
CA VAL A 64 1.30 2.71 4.97
C VAL A 64 1.23 3.41 3.62
N ILE A 65 0.12 4.11 3.34
CA ILE A 65 -0.01 4.99 2.16
C ILE A 65 1.11 6.03 2.16
N TRP A 66 1.34 6.66 3.33
CA TRP A 66 2.40 7.64 3.52
C TRP A 66 3.78 7.06 3.21
N SER A 67 4.15 5.90 3.77
CA SER A 67 5.43 5.24 3.48
C SER A 67 5.56 4.75 2.03
N LEU A 68 4.44 4.37 1.38
CA LEU A 68 4.40 4.01 -0.04
C LEU A 68 4.77 5.22 -0.91
N GLY A 69 4.19 6.38 -0.62
CA GLY A 69 4.46 7.64 -1.32
C GLY A 69 5.91 8.10 -1.16
N VAL A 70 6.52 7.92 0.02
CA VAL A 70 7.95 8.23 0.24
C VAL A 70 8.87 7.32 -0.58
N ASN A 71 8.58 6.02 -0.66
CA ASN A 71 9.39 5.07 -1.43
C ASN A 71 9.23 5.23 -2.96
N LEU A 72 8.08 5.76 -3.41
CA LEU A 72 7.73 5.90 -4.83
C LEU A 72 8.51 7.01 -5.56
N GLY A 73 9.10 7.95 -4.85
CA GLY A 73 9.94 8.97 -5.47
C GLY A 73 9.90 10.29 -4.74
N HIS A 74 11.07 10.90 -4.68
CA HIS A 74 11.29 12.29 -4.32
C HIS A 74 10.30 13.17 -5.13
N PHE A 75 9.36 13.83 -4.43
CA PHE A 75 8.28 14.67 -4.97
C PHE A 75 8.81 15.97 -5.61
N TRP A 76 9.66 15.87 -6.62
CA TRP A 76 10.23 17.01 -7.36
C TRP A 76 9.66 17.09 -8.79
N GLY A 77 8.38 16.80 -8.97
CA GLY A 77 7.71 16.79 -10.28
C GLY A 77 6.21 17.07 -10.19
N GLU A 78 5.57 17.25 -11.35
CA GLU A 78 4.14 17.59 -11.46
C GLU A 78 3.25 16.56 -10.75
N LEU A 79 2.34 17.05 -9.91
CA LEU A 79 1.31 16.30 -9.18
C LEU A 79 0.67 15.16 -9.99
N GLY A 80 0.39 15.42 -11.28
CA GLY A 80 -0.26 14.48 -12.20
C GLY A 80 0.54 13.22 -12.49
N GLN A 81 1.88 13.30 -12.58
CA GLN A 81 2.72 12.13 -12.88
C GLN A 81 2.81 11.18 -11.68
N PHE A 82 2.96 11.74 -10.49
CA PHE A 82 2.97 10.97 -9.25
C PHE A 82 1.59 10.37 -8.94
N TRP A 83 0.50 11.13 -9.16
CA TRP A 83 -0.85 10.60 -9.02
C TRP A 83 -1.13 9.47 -10.00
N GLY A 84 -0.69 9.61 -11.25
CA GLY A 84 -0.71 8.54 -12.24
C GLY A 84 -0.01 7.29 -11.74
N GLN A 85 1.25 7.38 -11.30
CA GLN A 85 2.00 6.22 -10.80
C GLN A 85 1.38 5.59 -9.54
N PHE A 86 0.88 6.41 -8.63
CA PHE A 86 0.20 5.96 -7.42
C PHE A 86 -1.10 5.20 -7.76
N LEU A 87 -1.94 5.75 -8.64
CA LEU A 87 -3.15 5.09 -9.12
C LEU A 87 -2.87 3.87 -10.01
N TRP A 88 -1.72 3.80 -10.67
CA TRP A 88 -1.32 2.62 -11.45
C TRP A 88 -0.88 1.44 -10.57
N SER A 89 -0.44 1.74 -9.34
CA SER A 89 0.09 0.74 -8.41
C SER A 89 -1.00 -0.11 -7.75
N PHE A 90 -2.24 0.37 -7.63
CA PHE A 90 -3.37 -0.39 -7.09
C PHE A 90 -4.70 0.04 -7.72
N ARG A 91 -5.74 -0.78 -7.58
CA ARG A 91 -7.08 -0.42 -8.08
C ARG A 91 -7.80 0.40 -7.03
N LEU A 92 -8.33 1.57 -7.41
CA LEU A 92 -9.11 2.40 -6.51
C LEU A 92 -10.32 1.62 -5.96
N PRO A 93 -10.55 1.65 -4.64
CA PRO A 93 -11.77 1.10 -4.07
C PRO A 93 -12.98 1.89 -4.57
N GLY A 94 -14.12 1.21 -4.81
CA GLY A 94 -15.34 1.85 -5.29
C GLY A 94 -16.08 2.69 -4.23
N GLU A 95 -15.66 2.58 -2.97
CA GLU A 95 -16.26 3.30 -1.85
C GLU A 95 -15.67 4.72 -1.76
N ALA A 96 -16.51 5.74 -1.96
CA ALA A 96 -16.09 7.15 -1.95
C ALA A 96 -15.29 7.54 -0.70
N GLN A 97 -15.68 7.04 0.47
CA GLN A 97 -14.95 7.32 1.74
C GLN A 97 -13.52 6.75 1.77
N LYS A 98 -13.24 5.66 1.06
CA LYS A 98 -11.89 5.09 0.97
C LYS A 98 -11.04 5.92 0.02
N ILE A 99 -11.62 6.37 -1.10
CA ILE A 99 -10.97 7.28 -2.06
C ILE A 99 -10.60 8.59 -1.37
N ASP A 100 -11.54 9.20 -0.64
CA ASP A 100 -11.34 10.48 0.05
C ASP A 100 -10.16 10.45 1.04
N ARG A 101 -10.01 9.35 1.80
CA ARG A 101 -8.86 9.17 2.69
C ARG A 101 -7.53 8.99 1.96
N MET A 102 -7.55 8.27 0.83
CA MET A 102 -6.34 8.13 0.00
C MET A 102 -5.94 9.50 -0.58
N MET A 103 -6.92 10.29 -1.02
CA MET A 103 -6.74 11.65 -1.50
C MET A 103 -6.18 12.57 -0.42
N GLU A 104 -6.71 12.51 0.81
CA GLU A 104 -6.25 13.32 1.94
C GLU A 104 -4.81 13.00 2.32
N ALA A 105 -4.48 11.70 2.47
CA ALA A 105 -3.11 11.25 2.76
C ALA A 105 -2.11 11.69 1.67
N PHE A 106 -2.56 11.67 0.41
CA PHE A 106 -1.78 12.15 -0.72
C PHE A 106 -1.60 13.68 -0.70
N ALA A 107 -2.68 14.44 -0.50
CA ALA A 107 -2.66 15.90 -0.49
C ALA A 107 -1.76 16.45 0.63
N GLN A 108 -1.84 15.87 1.82
CA GLN A 108 -0.95 16.21 2.94
C GLN A 108 0.53 16.04 2.55
N ARG A 109 0.88 14.95 1.85
CA ARG A 109 2.26 14.71 1.43
C ARG A 109 2.70 15.66 0.31
N TYR A 110 1.82 15.93 -0.67
CA TYR A 110 2.13 16.87 -1.73
C TYR A 110 2.46 18.26 -1.18
N CYS A 111 1.63 18.78 -0.25
CA CYS A 111 1.89 20.07 0.41
C CYS A 111 3.17 20.06 1.25
N LEU A 112 3.49 18.95 1.92
CA LEU A 112 4.75 18.84 2.70
C LEU A 112 6.00 18.80 1.82
N CYS A 113 5.91 18.26 0.61
CA CYS A 113 7.03 18.16 -0.31
C CYS A 113 7.16 19.33 -1.29
N ASN A 114 6.08 20.08 -1.50
CA ASN A 114 6.03 21.28 -2.32
C ASN A 114 5.45 22.43 -1.47
N PRO A 115 6.23 22.97 -0.50
CA PRO A 115 5.83 24.10 0.32
C PRO A 115 5.69 25.41 -0.49
#